data_AF-A0AAU2Z6Q7-F1
#
_entry.id   AF-A0AAU2Z6Q7-F1
#
_cell.length_a   1.000
_cell.length_b   1.000
_cell.length_c   1.000
_cell.angle_alpha   90.00
_cell.angle_beta   90.00
_cell.angle_gamma   90.00
#
_symmetry.space_group_name_H-M   'P 1'
#
loop_
_entity.id
_entity.type
_entity.pdbx_description
1 polymer ?
#
loop_
_entity_poly.entity_id
_entity_poly.type
_entity_poly.pdbx_seq_one_letter_code
_entity_poly.pdbx_strand_id
1 'polypeptide(L)'
;MRRAGCLLLAAVPLLATAAVYLATSENAGTAQAQATASQQPGPDAKSLAEQAADDELIADLPPGLAAPDKKELAQKIVASAENSTLNWRTTYAYVEDIGDGQGYTAGIVGFCTGTHDLLTLVQDYTKSHPDNGLARYLPALRKVDGTDSHEGLDGFPAAWRQEASVAAFRTAQDSERDSVYFDPAVRLAKLDGLGTLGQFIYYDAMVLHGPGTGADGFYGLRDRAMAEADTPSQGGSEKSYLDIFLDIRRKTMKGDDVHLDTTRIDTAQRTFLYDGNLDLRTPLEWKVYGETFRVP
;
A
#
# COMPACT_ATOMS: atom_id res chain seq x y z
N MET A 1 21.00 -0.07 29.94
CA MET A 1 20.37 -1.33 30.43
C MET A 1 19.59 -1.92 29.27
N ARG A 2 20.03 -3.07 28.77
CA ARG A 2 19.36 -3.81 27.68
C ARG A 2 18.20 -4.60 28.26
N ARG A 3 17.00 -4.49 27.69
CA ARG A 3 15.89 -5.44 27.83
C ARG A 3 15.15 -5.43 26.49
N ALA A 4 15.28 -6.47 25.68
CA ALA A 4 14.66 -7.81 25.76
C ALA A 4 13.43 -7.82 24.86
N GLY A 5 13.64 -8.26 23.61
CA GLY A 5 12.61 -8.41 22.60
C GLY A 5 11.68 -9.58 22.93
N CYS A 6 10.39 -9.36 22.72
CA CYS A 6 9.38 -10.41 22.70
C CYS A 6 9.39 -11.07 21.33
N LEU A 7 9.99 -12.26 21.27
CA LEU A 7 9.83 -13.24 20.20
C LEU A 7 8.38 -13.76 20.24
N LEU A 8 7.66 -13.65 19.13
CA LEU A 8 6.45 -14.45 18.89
C LEU A 8 6.77 -15.49 17.81
N LEU A 9 6.66 -16.74 18.23
CA LEU A 9 6.86 -17.96 17.47
C LEU A 9 5.65 -18.19 16.55
N ALA A 10 5.85 -18.24 15.25
CA ALA A 10 4.86 -18.79 14.32
C ALA A 10 5.06 -20.32 14.23
N ALA A 11 4.02 -21.06 14.63
CA ALA A 11 3.96 -22.51 14.51
C ALA A 11 3.51 -22.92 13.10
N VAL A 12 4.32 -23.75 12.44
CA VAL A 12 4.05 -24.36 11.13
C VAL A 12 3.28 -25.68 11.32
N PRO A 13 2.20 -25.94 10.57
CA PRO A 13 1.75 -27.31 10.34
C PRO A 13 2.36 -27.85 9.04
N LEU A 14 3.27 -28.80 9.21
CA LEU A 14 3.70 -29.75 8.18
C LEU A 14 2.51 -30.62 7.75
N LEU A 15 2.22 -30.69 6.44
CA LEU A 15 1.50 -31.81 5.87
C LEU A 15 2.32 -32.45 4.75
N ALA A 16 2.75 -33.68 5.05
CA ALA A 16 3.36 -34.60 4.12
C ALA A 16 2.26 -35.43 3.44
N THR A 17 2.30 -35.54 2.11
CA THR A 17 1.66 -36.64 1.39
C THR A 17 2.62 -37.20 0.36
N ALA A 18 2.98 -38.47 0.57
CA ALA A 18 3.80 -39.27 -0.31
C ALA A 18 2.96 -39.86 -1.46
N ALA A 19 3.66 -40.09 -2.57
CA ALA A 19 3.15 -40.54 -3.86
C ALA A 19 2.58 -41.97 -3.88
N VAL A 20 1.67 -42.23 -4.83
CA VAL A 20 1.52 -43.55 -5.46
C VAL A 20 1.49 -43.37 -6.98
N TYR A 21 2.57 -43.83 -7.61
CA TYR A 21 2.75 -43.98 -9.05
C TYR A 21 2.35 -45.41 -9.42
N LEU A 22 1.42 -45.60 -10.36
CA LEU A 22 1.29 -46.84 -11.13
C LEU A 22 0.99 -46.49 -12.58
N ALA A 23 1.87 -47.01 -13.44
CA ALA A 23 1.95 -46.77 -14.87
C ALA A 23 0.98 -47.63 -15.68
N THR A 24 0.49 -47.10 -16.80
CA THR A 24 0.47 -47.82 -18.09
C THR A 24 0.58 -46.84 -19.27
N SER A 25 1.45 -47.24 -20.20
CA SER A 25 1.73 -46.85 -21.60
C SER A 25 0.48 -46.52 -22.45
N GLU A 26 0.51 -45.82 -23.61
CA GLU A 26 1.54 -45.46 -24.59
C GLU A 26 0.96 -44.40 -25.58
N ASN A 27 1.83 -43.51 -26.09
CA ASN A 27 1.82 -42.79 -27.38
C ASN A 27 0.57 -42.06 -27.93
N ALA A 28 0.66 -40.73 -28.03
CA ALA A 28 0.69 -39.98 -29.30
C ALA A 28 1.03 -38.50 -29.04
N GLY A 29 2.02 -37.94 -29.74
CA GLY A 29 2.58 -36.62 -29.48
C GLY A 29 1.67 -35.44 -29.83
N THR A 30 2.00 -34.26 -29.29
CA THR A 30 1.80 -32.94 -29.92
C THR A 30 2.44 -31.83 -29.07
N ALA A 31 3.17 -30.95 -29.76
CA ALA A 31 3.43 -29.54 -29.50
C ALA A 31 3.77 -29.06 -28.07
N GLN A 32 5.02 -28.61 -27.89
CA GLN A 32 5.42 -27.65 -26.88
C GLN A 32 4.59 -26.36 -27.02
N ALA A 33 3.73 -26.08 -26.05
CA ALA A 33 3.18 -24.74 -25.82
C ALA A 33 4.17 -23.99 -24.92
N GLN A 34 4.91 -23.05 -25.51
CA GLN A 34 5.62 -22.01 -24.77
C GLN A 34 4.57 -21.16 -24.02
N ALA A 35 4.67 -21.09 -22.69
CA ALA A 35 3.91 -20.17 -21.88
C ALA A 35 4.36 -18.74 -22.22
N THR A 36 3.59 -18.07 -23.07
CA THR A 36 3.71 -16.64 -23.35
C THR A 36 3.37 -15.85 -22.09
N ALA A 37 4.31 -15.00 -21.67
CA ALA A 37 4.08 -13.93 -20.71
C ALA A 37 2.81 -13.17 -21.08
N SER A 38 1.88 -13.08 -20.14
CA SER A 38 0.63 -12.34 -20.27
C SER A 38 0.92 -10.84 -20.34
N GLN A 39 1.07 -10.32 -21.56
CA GLN A 39 0.87 -8.90 -21.83
C GLN A 39 -0.62 -8.60 -21.66
N GLN A 40 -0.96 -7.76 -20.68
CA GLN A 40 -2.31 -7.19 -20.60
C GLN A 40 -2.60 -6.41 -21.89
N PRO A 41 -3.78 -6.59 -22.52
CA PRO A 41 -4.19 -5.72 -23.61
C PRO A 41 -4.32 -4.30 -23.06
N GLY A 42 -3.81 -3.31 -23.81
CA GLY A 42 -4.04 -1.89 -23.48
C GLY A 42 -5.55 -1.57 -23.44
N PRO A 43 -5.94 -0.51 -22.71
CA PRO A 43 -7.35 -0.14 -22.57
C PRO A 43 -7.98 0.13 -23.93
N ASP A 44 -9.21 -0.34 -24.14
CA ASP A 44 -9.95 -0.08 -25.36
C ASP A 44 -10.38 1.40 -25.46
N ALA A 45 -10.80 1.83 -26.65
CA ALA A 45 -11.16 3.23 -26.88
C ALA A 45 -12.30 3.73 -25.97
N LYS A 46 -13.13 2.82 -25.45
CA LYS A 46 -14.21 3.15 -24.52
C LYS A 46 -13.65 3.43 -23.13
N SER A 47 -12.76 2.58 -22.62
CA SER A 47 -12.06 2.80 -21.35
C SER A 47 -11.25 4.10 -21.34
N LEU A 48 -10.61 4.44 -22.47
CA LEU A 48 -9.89 5.72 -22.60
C LEU A 48 -10.84 6.94 -22.56
N ALA A 49 -12.01 6.84 -23.17
CA ALA A 49 -13.01 7.90 -23.15
C ALA A 49 -13.65 8.08 -21.76
N GLU A 50 -13.92 6.99 -21.05
CA GLU A 50 -14.41 7.02 -19.66
C GLU A 50 -13.36 7.66 -18.73
N GLN A 51 -12.09 7.27 -18.86
CA GLN A 51 -10.99 7.89 -18.11
C GLN A 51 -10.87 9.39 -18.37
N ALA A 52 -10.99 9.83 -19.63
CA ALA A 52 -10.91 11.24 -19.98
C ALA A 52 -12.09 12.06 -19.40
N ALA A 53 -13.29 11.48 -19.38
CA ALA A 53 -14.46 12.13 -18.76
C ALA A 53 -14.29 12.26 -17.24
N ASP A 54 -13.78 11.22 -16.58
CA ASP A 54 -13.44 11.25 -15.16
C ASP A 54 -12.34 12.30 -14.87
N ASP A 55 -11.33 12.42 -15.73
CA ASP A 55 -10.26 13.41 -15.61
C ASP A 55 -10.81 14.85 -15.66
N GLU A 56 -11.72 15.11 -16.60
CA GLU A 56 -12.39 16.41 -16.72
C GLU A 56 -13.21 16.74 -15.48
N LEU A 57 -14.00 15.77 -14.98
CA LEU A 57 -14.76 15.92 -13.75
C LEU A 57 -13.86 16.25 -12.55
N ILE A 58 -12.74 15.54 -12.43
CA ILE A 58 -11.80 15.70 -11.31
C ILE A 58 -11.04 17.02 -11.38
N ALA A 59 -10.75 17.53 -12.57
CA ALA A 59 -10.00 18.77 -12.78
C ALA A 59 -10.71 19.99 -12.17
N ASP A 60 -12.04 19.99 -12.17
CA ASP A 60 -12.86 21.07 -11.61
C ASP A 60 -13.07 20.96 -10.09
N LEU A 61 -12.73 19.82 -9.48
CA LEU A 61 -12.85 19.61 -8.04
C LEU A 61 -11.70 20.25 -7.26
N PRO A 62 -11.94 20.68 -6.01
CA PRO A 62 -10.88 21.20 -5.17
C PRO A 62 -9.72 20.19 -5.02
N PRO A 63 -8.48 20.65 -4.80
CA PRO A 63 -7.33 19.76 -4.67
C PRO A 63 -7.51 18.71 -3.57
N GLY A 64 -8.20 19.07 -2.47
CA GLY A 64 -8.41 18.18 -1.33
C GLY A 64 -7.08 17.72 -0.75
N LEU A 65 -6.90 16.39 -0.64
CA LEU A 65 -5.66 15.80 -0.14
C LEU A 65 -4.45 16.12 -1.03
N ALA A 66 -4.66 16.38 -2.32
CA ALA A 66 -3.59 16.76 -3.25
C ALA A 66 -3.07 18.19 -3.05
N ALA A 67 -3.72 19.01 -2.21
CA ALA A 67 -3.13 20.28 -1.79
C ALA A 67 -1.79 20.03 -1.07
N PRO A 68 -0.72 20.82 -1.32
CA PRO A 68 0.61 20.52 -0.77
C PRO A 68 0.67 20.37 0.75
N ASP A 69 -0.05 21.21 1.49
CA ASP A 69 -0.15 21.15 2.95
C ASP A 69 -0.94 19.91 3.44
N LYS A 70 -2.00 19.53 2.73
CA LYS A 70 -2.78 18.31 3.02
C LYS A 70 -2.01 17.04 2.69
N LYS A 71 -1.25 17.01 1.60
CA LYS A 71 -0.38 15.88 1.24
C LYS A 71 0.74 15.70 2.26
N GLU A 72 1.36 16.80 2.70
CA GLU A 72 2.34 16.78 3.79
C GLU A 72 1.72 16.28 5.11
N LEU A 73 0.49 16.71 5.43
CA LEU A 73 -0.24 16.24 6.61
C LEU A 73 -0.57 14.74 6.52
N ALA A 74 -1.05 14.26 5.37
CA ALA A 74 -1.33 12.85 5.13
C ALA A 74 -0.10 11.98 5.39
N GLN A 75 1.08 12.39 4.90
CA GLN A 75 2.33 11.67 5.12
C GLN A 75 2.73 11.60 6.60
N LYS A 76 2.46 12.65 7.37
CA LYS A 76 2.69 12.64 8.82
C LYS A 76 1.77 11.66 9.54
N ILE A 77 0.50 11.59 9.15
CA ILE A 77 -0.46 10.67 9.77
C ILE A 77 -0.08 9.22 9.41
N VAL A 78 0.24 8.92 8.14
CA VAL A 78 0.72 7.59 7.72
C VAL A 78 1.98 7.20 8.50
N ALA A 79 3.01 8.06 8.52
CA ALA A 79 4.26 7.76 9.23
C ALA A 79 4.09 7.59 10.75
N SER A 80 3.05 8.17 11.36
CA SER A 80 2.73 7.92 12.77
C SER A 80 2.26 6.49 13.01
N ALA A 81 1.64 5.85 12.01
CA ALA A 81 1.22 4.45 12.06
C ALA A 81 2.29 3.49 11.54
N GLU A 82 3.02 3.84 10.48
CA GLU A 82 4.04 2.95 9.93
C GLU A 82 5.34 2.97 10.76
N ASN A 83 5.66 4.10 11.40
CA ASN A 83 6.98 4.33 11.99
C ASN A 83 6.97 5.13 13.31
N SER A 84 5.80 5.35 13.93
CA SER A 84 5.65 6.13 15.17
C SER A 84 6.36 7.49 15.15
N THR A 85 6.29 8.22 14.02
CA THR A 85 6.94 9.52 13.88
C THR A 85 6.15 10.48 12.98
N LEU A 86 6.22 11.78 13.29
CA LEU A 86 5.76 12.83 12.36
C LEU A 86 6.86 13.30 11.42
N ASN A 87 8.13 12.94 11.66
CA ASN A 87 9.23 13.26 10.77
C ASN A 87 9.34 12.21 9.67
N TRP A 88 8.30 12.09 8.84
CA TRP A 88 8.21 11.05 7.80
C TRP A 88 9.41 11.07 6.84
N ARG A 89 10.11 12.20 6.66
CA ARG A 89 11.32 12.25 5.82
C ARG A 89 12.47 11.40 6.33
N THR A 90 12.46 10.93 7.58
CA THR A 90 13.47 9.97 8.05
C THR A 90 13.22 8.55 7.52
N THR A 91 12.01 8.27 7.01
CA THR A 91 11.60 6.92 6.61
C THR A 91 12.01 6.57 5.18
N TYR A 92 12.51 7.52 4.37
CA TYR A 92 13.15 7.19 3.08
C TYR A 92 14.24 6.11 3.22
N ALA A 93 14.98 6.13 4.34
CA ALA A 93 16.04 5.18 4.64
C ALA A 93 15.57 3.97 5.47
N TYR A 94 14.30 3.90 5.85
CA TYR A 94 13.75 2.74 6.54
C TYR A 94 13.87 1.50 5.65
N VAL A 95 14.31 0.39 6.23
CA VAL A 95 14.41 -0.93 5.58
C VAL A 95 14.61 -1.97 6.66
N GLU A 96 13.64 -2.87 6.77
CA GLU A 96 13.60 -3.95 7.77
C GLU A 96 12.73 -5.09 7.24
N ASP A 97 13.08 -6.32 7.57
CA ASP A 97 12.15 -7.44 7.46
C ASP A 97 11.48 -7.58 8.83
N ILE A 98 10.18 -7.28 8.85
CA ILE A 98 9.37 -7.26 10.08
C ILE A 98 8.74 -8.62 10.39
N GLY A 99 9.02 -9.65 9.57
CA GLY A 99 8.52 -11.01 9.76
C GLY A 99 7.05 -11.21 9.41
N ASP A 100 6.51 -10.37 8.53
CA ASP A 100 5.12 -10.43 8.05
C ASP A 100 4.95 -11.25 6.76
N GLY A 101 6.04 -11.85 6.26
CA GLY A 101 6.06 -12.67 5.05
C GLY A 101 6.18 -11.88 3.74
N GLN A 102 6.55 -10.59 3.80
CA GLN A 102 6.74 -9.75 2.61
C GLN A 102 8.22 -9.47 2.29
N GLY A 103 9.14 -10.08 3.04
CA GLY A 103 10.58 -9.84 2.96
C GLY A 103 10.96 -8.48 3.53
N TYR A 104 11.86 -7.74 2.88
CA TYR A 104 12.20 -6.39 3.33
C TYR A 104 11.08 -5.41 2.99
N THR A 105 10.57 -4.72 4.01
CA THR A 105 9.73 -3.52 3.94
C THR A 105 10.60 -2.27 4.04
N ALA A 106 10.47 -1.32 3.12
CA ALA A 106 11.37 -0.17 3.01
C ALA A 106 10.70 1.13 2.54
N GLY A 107 11.31 2.26 2.89
CA GLY A 107 10.91 3.58 2.37
C GLY A 107 9.63 4.16 2.98
N ILE A 108 9.12 5.21 2.32
CA ILE A 108 8.12 6.14 2.86
C ILE A 108 6.68 5.60 2.97
N VAL A 109 6.40 4.47 2.33
CA VAL A 109 5.10 3.77 2.38
C VAL A 109 5.25 2.26 2.58
N GLY A 110 6.45 1.79 2.96
CA GLY A 110 6.71 0.37 3.19
C GLY A 110 6.65 -0.48 1.92
N PHE A 111 7.40 -0.10 0.88
CA PHE A 111 7.60 -0.95 -0.31
C PHE A 111 8.23 -2.28 0.10
N CYS A 112 7.74 -3.41 -0.40
CA CYS A 112 8.20 -4.73 -0.01
C CYS A 112 8.87 -5.49 -1.15
N THR A 113 9.95 -6.22 -0.84
CA THR A 113 10.61 -7.09 -1.84
C THR A 113 9.71 -8.21 -2.34
N GLY A 114 8.72 -8.63 -1.55
CA GLY A 114 7.78 -9.70 -1.88
C GLY A 114 6.49 -9.26 -2.58
N THR A 115 6.22 -7.96 -2.74
CA THR A 115 4.93 -7.44 -3.25
C THR A 115 5.05 -6.66 -4.57
N HIS A 116 6.13 -6.84 -5.31
CA HIS A 116 6.42 -6.22 -6.61
C HIS A 116 6.72 -4.70 -6.62
N ASP A 117 6.17 -3.92 -5.68
CA ASP A 117 6.32 -2.46 -5.64
C ASP A 117 7.79 -1.99 -5.46
N LEU A 118 8.56 -2.62 -4.57
CA LEU A 118 9.96 -2.28 -4.36
C LEU A 118 10.81 -2.62 -5.57
N LEU A 119 10.52 -3.75 -6.24
CA LEU A 119 11.17 -4.11 -7.49
C LEU A 119 10.89 -3.06 -8.57
N THR A 120 9.64 -2.62 -8.71
CA THR A 120 9.22 -1.59 -9.67
C THR A 120 9.94 -0.28 -9.42
N LEU A 121 9.96 0.19 -8.17
CA LEU A 121 10.69 1.39 -7.74
C LEU A 121 12.17 1.33 -8.13
N VAL A 122 12.87 0.23 -7.81
CA VAL A 122 14.31 0.11 -8.11
C VAL A 122 14.53 -0.01 -9.62
N GLN A 123 13.66 -0.69 -10.36
CA GLN A 123 13.73 -0.77 -11.82
C GLN A 123 13.60 0.61 -12.47
N ASP A 124 12.59 1.38 -12.07
CA ASP A 124 12.30 2.69 -12.66
C ASP A 124 13.34 3.74 -12.28
N TYR A 125 13.81 3.72 -11.03
CA TYR A 125 14.95 4.53 -10.62
C TYR A 125 16.20 4.20 -11.44
N THR A 126 16.48 2.91 -11.67
CA THR A 126 17.66 2.46 -12.44
C THR A 126 17.58 2.82 -13.92
N LYS A 127 16.39 2.91 -14.53
CA LYS A 127 16.24 3.37 -15.93
C LYS A 127 16.82 4.76 -16.14
N SER A 128 16.65 5.66 -15.17
CA SER A 128 17.15 7.04 -15.23
C SER A 128 18.53 7.22 -14.58
N HIS A 129 18.91 6.32 -13.67
CA HIS A 129 20.18 6.37 -12.92
C HIS A 129 20.88 4.99 -12.97
N PRO A 130 21.45 4.57 -14.11
CA PRO A 130 21.91 3.18 -14.30
C PRO A 130 23.03 2.74 -13.35
N ASP A 131 23.85 3.68 -12.86
CA ASP A 131 24.99 3.40 -11.97
C ASP A 131 24.66 3.52 -10.47
N ASN A 132 23.37 3.57 -10.10
CA ASN A 132 22.95 3.71 -8.70
C ASN A 132 23.32 2.50 -7.84
N GLY A 133 23.41 2.69 -6.51
CA GLY A 133 23.85 1.66 -5.56
C GLY A 133 22.93 0.44 -5.45
N LEU A 134 21.69 0.53 -5.95
CA LEU A 134 20.68 -0.53 -5.92
C LEU A 134 20.62 -1.36 -7.21
N ALA A 135 21.14 -0.85 -8.33
CA ALA A 135 21.07 -1.50 -9.64
C ALA A 135 21.59 -2.95 -9.63
N ARG A 136 22.65 -3.22 -8.85
CA ARG A 136 23.24 -4.56 -8.70
C ARG A 136 22.30 -5.60 -8.09
N TYR A 137 21.27 -5.17 -7.36
CA TYR A 137 20.30 -6.06 -6.70
C TYR A 137 19.13 -6.44 -7.60
N LEU A 138 18.93 -5.79 -8.74
CA LEU A 138 17.81 -6.06 -9.65
C LEU A 138 17.66 -7.55 -10.04
N PRO A 139 18.73 -8.31 -10.35
CA PRO A 139 18.59 -9.73 -10.62
C PRO A 139 18.07 -10.56 -9.43
N ALA A 140 18.45 -10.19 -8.20
CA ALA A 140 18.00 -10.86 -6.98
C ALA A 140 16.55 -10.44 -6.65
N LEU A 141 16.24 -9.14 -6.71
CA LEU A 141 14.89 -8.61 -6.52
C LEU A 141 13.86 -9.31 -7.42
N ARG A 142 14.18 -9.52 -8.71
CA ARG A 142 13.30 -10.27 -9.63
C ARG A 142 13.09 -11.74 -9.27
N LYS A 143 14.04 -12.36 -8.56
CA LYS A 143 13.94 -13.77 -8.16
C LYS A 143 13.14 -13.94 -6.89
N VAL A 144 13.26 -12.99 -5.95
CA VAL A 144 12.57 -13.05 -4.65
C VAL A 144 11.18 -12.44 -4.70
N ASP A 145 10.85 -11.66 -5.73
CA ASP A 145 9.53 -11.08 -5.94
C ASP A 145 8.42 -12.14 -5.82
N GLY A 146 7.38 -11.84 -5.02
CA GLY A 146 6.34 -12.79 -4.64
C GLY A 146 6.67 -13.72 -3.46
N THR A 147 7.83 -13.56 -2.82
CA THR A 147 8.27 -14.36 -1.64
C THR A 147 8.88 -13.47 -0.55
N ASP A 148 9.11 -14.04 0.64
CA ASP A 148 9.84 -13.40 1.75
C ASP A 148 11.36 -13.65 1.71
N SER A 149 11.88 -14.20 0.61
CA SER A 149 13.29 -14.60 0.50
C SER A 149 14.25 -13.41 0.45
N HIS A 150 15.40 -13.56 1.12
CA HIS A 150 16.52 -12.62 1.05
C HIS A 150 17.68 -13.10 0.14
N GLU A 151 17.48 -14.18 -0.63
CA GLU A 151 18.54 -14.77 -1.44
C GLU A 151 19.12 -13.76 -2.45
N GLY A 152 20.43 -13.48 -2.34
CA GLY A 152 21.13 -12.53 -3.21
C GLY A 152 20.93 -11.06 -2.85
N LEU A 153 20.27 -10.75 -1.72
CA LEU A 153 20.10 -9.40 -1.18
C LEU A 153 21.11 -9.05 -0.08
N ASP A 154 22.24 -9.75 -0.02
CA ASP A 154 23.30 -9.47 0.95
C ASP A 154 23.76 -8.01 0.88
N GLY A 155 23.70 -7.32 2.02
CA GLY A 155 24.03 -5.89 2.14
C GLY A 155 23.00 -4.93 1.55
N PHE A 156 21.86 -5.42 1.04
CA PHE A 156 20.79 -4.57 0.48
C PHE A 156 20.30 -3.50 1.47
N PRO A 157 20.04 -3.80 2.77
CA PRO A 157 19.64 -2.77 3.72
C PRO A 157 20.67 -1.65 3.93
N ALA A 158 21.96 -1.94 3.76
CA ALA A 158 23.00 -0.91 3.86
C ALA A 158 23.03 -0.05 2.59
N ALA A 159 22.93 -0.68 1.42
CA ALA A 159 22.85 0.02 0.13
C ALA A 159 21.60 0.91 0.04
N TRP A 160 20.45 0.42 0.51
CA TRP A 160 19.20 1.20 0.58
C TRP A 160 19.38 2.47 1.42
N ARG A 161 19.91 2.34 2.65
CA ARG A 161 20.16 3.49 3.53
C ARG A 161 21.13 4.50 2.90
N GLN A 162 22.14 4.01 2.19
CA GLN A 162 23.09 4.87 1.47
C GLN A 162 22.40 5.61 0.32
N GLU A 163 21.65 4.89 -0.52
CA GLU A 163 20.96 5.45 -1.68
C GLU A 163 19.85 6.43 -1.25
N ALA A 164 19.21 6.21 -0.10
CA ALA A 164 18.20 7.12 0.47
C ALA A 164 18.74 8.52 0.81
N SER A 165 20.07 8.69 0.88
CA SER A 165 20.68 10.03 1.00
C SER A 165 20.67 10.81 -0.32
N VAL A 166 20.54 10.12 -1.46
CA VAL A 166 20.52 10.70 -2.80
C VAL A 166 19.15 11.34 -3.06
N ALA A 167 19.13 12.59 -3.50
CA ALA A 167 17.88 13.31 -3.77
C ALA A 167 17.04 12.62 -4.84
N ALA A 168 17.67 12.10 -5.90
CA ALA A 168 16.98 11.42 -6.98
C ALA A 168 16.25 10.14 -6.52
N PHE A 169 16.84 9.36 -5.60
CA PHE A 169 16.16 8.18 -5.06
C PHE A 169 14.98 8.54 -4.16
N ARG A 170 15.07 9.64 -3.41
CA ARG A 170 13.91 10.17 -2.65
C ARG A 170 12.78 10.60 -3.58
N THR A 171 13.11 11.27 -4.69
CA THR A 171 12.13 11.61 -5.73
C THR A 171 11.52 10.36 -6.39
N ALA A 172 12.30 9.30 -6.59
CA ALA A 172 11.79 8.03 -7.09
C ALA A 172 10.78 7.40 -6.11
N GLN A 173 11.08 7.39 -4.80
CA GLN A 173 10.13 6.93 -3.78
C GLN A 173 8.85 7.79 -3.75
N ASP A 174 8.98 9.11 -3.84
CA ASP A 174 7.81 10.00 -3.92
C ASP A 174 6.96 9.72 -5.15
N SER A 175 7.59 9.47 -6.30
CA SER A 175 6.90 9.18 -7.55
C SER A 175 6.17 7.84 -7.51
N GLU A 176 6.81 6.79 -6.98
CA GLU A 176 6.19 5.47 -6.83
C GLU A 176 5.00 5.50 -5.85
N ARG A 177 5.17 6.18 -4.70
CA ARG A 177 4.06 6.45 -3.78
C ARG A 177 2.88 7.07 -4.53
N ASP A 178 3.19 8.09 -5.34
CA ASP A 178 2.17 8.87 -6.02
C ASP A 178 1.43 8.05 -7.06
N SER A 179 2.15 7.34 -7.94
CA SER A 179 1.54 6.56 -9.02
C SER A 179 0.79 5.33 -8.54
N VAL A 180 1.28 4.64 -7.50
CA VAL A 180 0.72 3.36 -7.06
C VAL A 180 -0.35 3.52 -5.99
N TYR A 181 -0.22 4.50 -5.09
CA TYR A 181 -1.07 4.61 -3.89
C TYR A 181 -1.84 5.92 -3.82
N PHE A 182 -1.15 7.07 -3.91
CA PHE A 182 -1.77 8.36 -3.60
C PHE A 182 -2.73 8.81 -4.71
N ASP A 183 -2.28 8.89 -5.95
CA ASP A 183 -3.08 9.41 -7.05
C ASP A 183 -4.31 8.52 -7.33
N PRO A 184 -4.21 7.17 -7.37
CA PRO A 184 -5.38 6.31 -7.54
C PRO A 184 -6.39 6.44 -6.38
N ALA A 185 -5.91 6.50 -5.13
CA ALA A 185 -6.79 6.66 -3.97
C ALA A 185 -7.53 8.01 -3.97
N VAL A 186 -6.81 9.11 -4.22
CA VAL A 186 -7.40 10.46 -4.29
C VAL A 186 -8.36 10.57 -5.47
N ARG A 187 -8.02 9.99 -6.63
CA ARG A 187 -8.90 9.93 -7.80
C ARG A 187 -10.23 9.26 -7.45
N LEU A 188 -10.19 8.04 -6.92
CA LEU A 188 -11.40 7.27 -6.62
C LEU A 188 -12.24 7.95 -5.55
N ALA A 189 -11.61 8.48 -4.51
CA ALA A 189 -12.31 9.24 -3.49
C ALA A 189 -13.03 10.47 -4.06
N LYS A 190 -12.43 11.17 -5.02
CA LYS A 190 -13.09 12.28 -5.72
C LYS A 190 -14.28 11.83 -6.57
N LEU A 191 -14.16 10.71 -7.29
CA LEU A 191 -15.28 10.13 -8.06
C LEU A 191 -16.44 9.67 -7.17
N ASP A 192 -16.13 9.26 -5.94
CA ASP A 192 -17.12 8.92 -4.91
C ASP A 192 -17.68 10.17 -4.20
N GLY A 193 -17.20 11.36 -4.53
CA GLY A 193 -17.63 12.63 -3.92
C GLY A 193 -17.14 12.84 -2.49
N LEU A 194 -16.04 12.18 -2.10
CA LEU A 194 -15.47 12.29 -0.77
C LEU A 194 -14.60 13.55 -0.62
N GLY A 195 -14.72 14.19 0.54
CA GLY A 195 -13.88 15.29 0.99
C GLY A 195 -12.45 14.86 1.35
N THR A 196 -11.69 15.78 1.93
CA THR A 196 -10.25 15.58 2.20
C THR A 196 -9.99 14.42 3.17
N LEU A 197 -10.85 14.24 4.19
CA LEU A 197 -10.74 13.11 5.12
C LEU A 197 -11.02 11.78 4.41
N GLY A 198 -12.05 11.69 3.56
CA GLY A 198 -12.34 10.46 2.83
C GLY A 198 -11.22 10.08 1.85
N GLN A 199 -10.63 11.08 1.16
CA GLN A 199 -9.43 10.90 0.36
C GLN A 199 -8.26 10.35 1.19
N PHE A 200 -8.05 10.88 2.41
CA PHE A 200 -7.02 10.37 3.31
C PHE A 200 -7.29 8.92 3.73
N ILE A 201 -8.53 8.59 4.08
CA ILE A 201 -8.93 7.23 4.48
C ILE A 201 -8.67 6.24 3.34
N TYR A 202 -8.97 6.61 2.10
CA TYR A 202 -8.68 5.79 0.93
C TYR A 202 -7.17 5.61 0.72
N TYR A 203 -6.40 6.70 0.83
CA TYR A 203 -4.95 6.64 0.68
C TYR A 203 -4.31 5.72 1.73
N ASP A 204 -4.67 5.91 3.00
CA ASP A 204 -4.15 5.09 4.11
C ASP A 204 -4.57 3.61 3.99
N ALA A 205 -5.78 3.35 3.45
CA ALA A 205 -6.21 1.99 3.14
C ALA A 205 -5.41 1.39 1.98
N MET A 206 -5.13 2.15 0.93
CA MET A 206 -4.35 1.67 -0.22
C MET A 206 -2.89 1.39 0.18
N VAL A 207 -2.30 2.19 1.07
CA VAL A 207 -0.97 1.92 1.66
C VAL A 207 -0.96 0.59 2.41
N LEU A 208 -1.92 0.36 3.32
CA LEU A 208 -1.92 -0.84 4.16
C LEU A 208 -2.35 -2.12 3.42
N HIS A 209 -3.37 -2.02 2.57
CA HIS A 209 -4.01 -3.17 1.91
C HIS A 209 -3.49 -3.40 0.49
N GLY A 210 -2.70 -2.46 -0.04
CA GLY A 210 -2.21 -2.49 -1.41
C GLY A 210 -3.28 -2.20 -2.48
N PRO A 211 -2.85 -1.97 -3.73
CA PRO A 211 -3.73 -1.72 -4.87
C PRO A 211 -4.31 -3.02 -5.50
N GLY A 212 -4.14 -4.17 -4.86
CA GLY A 212 -4.67 -5.44 -5.36
C GLY A 212 -6.19 -5.47 -5.44
N THR A 213 -6.74 -6.20 -6.41
CA THR A 213 -8.20 -6.39 -6.60
C THR A 213 -8.77 -7.55 -5.80
N GLY A 214 -7.98 -8.16 -4.90
CA GLY A 214 -8.46 -9.20 -3.99
C GLY A 214 -9.45 -8.64 -2.96
N ALA A 215 -10.18 -9.53 -2.29
CA ALA A 215 -11.21 -9.15 -1.31
C ALA A 215 -10.67 -8.31 -0.13
N ASP A 216 -9.40 -8.49 0.21
CA ASP A 216 -8.72 -7.80 1.30
C ASP A 216 -7.87 -6.61 0.83
N GLY A 217 -7.74 -6.42 -0.49
CA GLY A 217 -7.10 -5.25 -1.10
C GLY A 217 -8.03 -4.05 -1.14
N PHE A 218 -7.49 -2.85 -1.39
CA PHE A 218 -8.25 -1.60 -1.33
C PHE A 218 -9.54 -1.63 -2.18
N TYR A 219 -9.46 -2.12 -3.41
CA TYR A 219 -10.62 -2.15 -4.31
C TYR A 219 -11.73 -3.06 -3.77
N GLY A 220 -11.38 -4.21 -3.18
CA GLY A 220 -12.35 -5.10 -2.54
C GLY A 220 -13.02 -4.46 -1.32
N LEU A 221 -12.29 -3.68 -0.53
CA LEU A 221 -12.86 -2.92 0.60
C LEU A 221 -13.85 -1.86 0.12
N ARG A 222 -13.48 -1.11 -0.92
CA ARG A 222 -14.33 -0.08 -1.54
C ARG A 222 -15.61 -0.68 -2.11
N ASP A 223 -15.51 -1.76 -2.86
CA ASP A 223 -16.67 -2.44 -3.46
C ASP A 223 -17.65 -2.92 -2.39
N ARG A 224 -17.13 -3.49 -1.29
CA ARG A 224 -17.97 -3.91 -0.14
C ARG A 224 -18.65 -2.72 0.53
N ALA A 225 -17.94 -1.60 0.71
CA ALA A 225 -18.54 -0.40 1.30
C ALA A 225 -19.64 0.19 0.41
N MET A 226 -19.42 0.24 -0.91
CA MET A 226 -20.41 0.72 -1.88
C MET A 226 -21.63 -0.21 -2.01
N ALA A 227 -21.49 -1.49 -1.68
CA ALA A 227 -22.62 -2.41 -1.60
C ALA A 227 -23.49 -2.20 -0.34
N GLU A 228 -22.93 -1.58 0.71
CA GLU A 228 -23.61 -1.34 1.99
C GLU A 228 -24.16 0.10 2.12
N ALA A 229 -23.53 1.08 1.48
CA ALA A 229 -24.00 2.47 1.46
C ALA A 229 -23.66 3.21 0.17
N ASP A 230 -24.61 4.03 -0.29
CA ASP A 230 -24.38 4.97 -1.38
C ASP A 230 -23.26 5.96 -1.02
N THR A 231 -22.36 6.18 -1.97
CA THR A 231 -21.35 7.23 -1.89
C THR A 231 -22.00 8.62 -1.99
N PRO A 232 -21.33 9.71 -1.57
CA PRO A 232 -21.82 11.07 -1.81
C PRO A 232 -22.17 11.37 -3.27
N SER A 233 -21.41 10.87 -4.26
CA SER A 233 -21.73 11.05 -5.67
C SER A 233 -23.00 10.31 -6.11
N GLN A 234 -23.43 9.31 -5.33
CA GLN A 234 -24.71 8.60 -5.48
C GLN A 234 -25.84 9.20 -4.60
N GLY A 235 -25.56 10.30 -3.88
CA GLY A 235 -26.53 10.98 -3.01
C GLY A 235 -26.52 10.52 -1.54
N GLY A 236 -25.55 9.68 -1.16
CA GLY A 236 -25.38 9.22 0.22
C GLY A 236 -24.70 10.24 1.15
N SER A 237 -24.72 9.94 2.45
CA SER A 237 -24.03 10.73 3.48
C SER A 237 -22.55 10.34 3.53
N GLU A 238 -21.64 11.30 3.32
CA GLU A 238 -20.18 11.06 3.41
C GLU A 238 -19.81 10.44 4.76
N LYS A 239 -20.35 10.96 5.86
CA LYS A 239 -20.06 10.44 7.19
C LYS A 239 -20.48 8.97 7.34
N SER A 240 -21.66 8.63 6.82
CA SER A 240 -22.19 7.27 6.92
C SER A 240 -21.40 6.30 6.05
N TYR A 241 -21.06 6.71 4.82
CA TYR A 241 -20.22 5.93 3.93
C TYR A 241 -18.84 5.65 4.52
N LEU A 242 -18.17 6.69 5.05
CA LEU A 242 -16.84 6.55 5.64
C LEU A 242 -16.86 5.69 6.92
N ASP A 243 -17.91 5.79 7.74
CA ASP A 243 -18.02 4.96 8.95
C ASP A 243 -18.12 3.45 8.60
N ILE A 244 -18.93 3.12 7.59
CA ILE A 244 -19.05 1.75 7.05
C ILE A 244 -17.73 1.29 6.41
N PHE A 245 -17.09 2.13 5.61
CA PHE A 245 -15.78 1.80 5.03
C PHE A 245 -14.74 1.50 6.12
N LEU A 246 -14.70 2.30 7.20
CA LEU A 246 -13.80 2.08 8.33
C LEU A 246 -14.14 0.81 9.12
N ASP A 247 -15.42 0.43 9.25
CA ASP A 247 -15.83 -0.85 9.84
C ASP A 247 -15.33 -2.04 9.02
N ILE A 248 -15.55 -2.00 7.71
CA ILE A 248 -15.10 -3.03 6.76
C ILE A 248 -13.59 -3.16 6.81
N ARG A 249 -12.88 -2.04 6.72
CA ARG A 249 -11.41 -1.99 6.77
C ARG A 249 -10.89 -2.54 8.10
N ARG A 250 -11.46 -2.11 9.22
CA ARG A 250 -11.07 -2.59 10.55
C ARG A 250 -11.28 -4.09 10.70
N LYS A 251 -12.38 -4.63 10.16
CA LYS A 251 -12.63 -6.08 10.15
C LYS A 251 -11.60 -6.82 9.29
N THR A 252 -11.27 -6.29 8.12
CA THR A 252 -10.25 -6.88 7.25
C THR A 252 -8.86 -6.85 7.90
N MET A 253 -8.48 -5.73 8.55
CA MET A 253 -7.22 -5.67 9.30
C MET A 253 -7.13 -6.79 10.33
N LYS A 254 -8.19 -7.00 11.13
CA LYS A 254 -8.17 -8.03 12.16
C LYS A 254 -8.04 -9.45 11.60
N GLY A 255 -8.66 -9.74 10.45
CA GLY A 255 -8.70 -11.10 9.91
C GLY A 255 -9.13 -12.11 10.99
N ASP A 256 -8.30 -13.12 11.23
CA ASP A 256 -8.50 -14.11 12.30
C ASP A 256 -7.96 -13.66 13.67
N ASP A 257 -7.11 -12.63 13.74
CA ASP A 257 -6.57 -12.07 14.98
C ASP A 257 -7.39 -10.88 15.48
N VAL A 258 -8.31 -11.17 16.39
CA VAL A 258 -9.17 -10.14 17.02
C VAL A 258 -8.37 -9.11 17.84
N HIS A 259 -7.13 -9.42 18.23
CA HIS A 259 -6.24 -8.57 19.02
C HIS A 259 -5.34 -7.67 18.18
N LEU A 260 -5.35 -7.80 16.85
CA LEU A 260 -4.55 -6.94 15.98
C LEU A 260 -4.90 -5.46 16.22
N ASP A 261 -3.86 -4.64 16.33
CA ASP A 261 -4.00 -3.20 16.57
C ASP A 261 -4.66 -2.52 15.36
N THR A 262 -5.68 -1.72 15.64
CA THR A 262 -6.44 -0.95 14.64
C THR A 262 -6.51 0.54 15.02
N THR A 263 -5.56 1.02 15.83
CA THR A 263 -5.55 2.39 16.37
C THR A 263 -5.44 3.47 15.29
N ARG A 264 -4.80 3.16 14.14
CA ARG A 264 -4.81 4.03 12.95
C ARG A 264 -6.25 4.36 12.47
N ILE A 265 -7.19 3.46 12.71
CA ILE A 265 -8.63 3.67 12.49
C ILE A 265 -9.28 4.20 13.76
N ASP A 266 -9.22 3.43 14.85
CA ASP A 266 -10.04 3.61 16.04
C ASP A 266 -9.77 4.91 16.80
N THR A 267 -8.52 5.36 16.87
CA THR A 267 -8.09 6.54 17.63
C THR A 267 -7.44 7.63 16.76
N ALA A 268 -7.65 7.55 15.45
CA ALA A 268 -7.27 8.59 14.49
C ALA A 268 -8.39 8.85 13.48
N GLN A 269 -8.53 8.04 12.43
CA GLN A 269 -9.51 8.31 11.35
C GLN A 269 -10.95 8.43 11.86
N ARG A 270 -11.37 7.54 12.78
CA ARG A 270 -12.70 7.61 13.41
C ARG A 270 -12.87 8.86 14.26
N THR A 271 -11.84 9.28 14.97
CA THR A 271 -11.88 10.53 15.74
C THR A 271 -12.11 11.72 14.82
N PHE A 272 -11.35 11.83 13.72
CA PHE A 272 -11.53 12.92 12.75
C PHE A 272 -12.94 12.92 12.13
N LEU A 273 -13.47 11.72 11.82
CA LEU A 273 -14.81 11.54 11.26
C LEU A 273 -15.91 11.95 12.26
N TYR A 274 -15.78 11.54 13.52
CA TYR A 274 -16.77 11.83 14.55
C TYR A 274 -16.76 13.29 15.01
N ASP A 275 -15.59 13.94 14.94
CA ASP A 275 -15.45 15.40 15.12
C ASP A 275 -16.04 16.20 13.95
N GLY A 276 -16.45 15.53 12.87
CA GLY A 276 -16.99 16.18 11.66
C GLY A 276 -15.93 16.92 10.86
N ASN A 277 -14.65 16.58 11.02
CA ASN A 277 -13.54 17.24 10.33
C ASN A 277 -13.29 16.63 8.93
N LEU A 278 -14.30 16.68 8.07
CA LEU A 278 -14.26 16.14 6.71
C LEU A 278 -13.20 16.83 5.82
N ASP A 279 -12.79 18.05 6.18
CA ASP A 279 -11.75 18.83 5.50
C ASP A 279 -10.33 18.55 6.02
N LEU A 280 -10.17 17.65 7.00
CA LEU A 280 -8.90 17.30 7.64
C LEU A 280 -8.12 18.55 8.10
N ARG A 281 -8.81 19.50 8.75
CA ARG A 281 -8.25 20.78 9.19
C ARG A 281 -7.40 20.60 10.44
N THR A 282 -6.29 21.34 10.52
CA THR A 282 -5.52 21.45 11.76
C THR A 282 -6.14 22.50 12.69
N PRO A 283 -5.91 22.44 14.02
CA PRO A 283 -5.08 21.45 14.72
C PRO A 283 -5.68 20.04 14.71
N LEU A 284 -4.82 19.03 14.58
CA LEU A 284 -5.17 17.62 14.72
C LEU A 284 -4.44 17.00 15.92
N GLU A 285 -5.16 16.20 16.69
CA GLU A 285 -4.61 15.34 17.74
C GLU A 285 -5.18 13.93 17.55
N TRP A 286 -4.31 12.92 17.60
CA TRP A 286 -4.72 11.52 17.49
C TRP A 286 -3.77 10.60 18.25
N LYS A 287 -4.13 9.32 18.35
CA LYS A 287 -3.28 8.30 18.94
C LYS A 287 -3.09 7.10 18.04
N VAL A 288 -1.88 6.58 18.00
CA VAL A 288 -1.54 5.29 17.37
C VAL A 288 -0.59 4.54 18.31
N TYR A 289 -0.84 3.25 18.55
CA TYR A 289 -0.07 2.41 19.49
C TYR A 289 0.07 2.99 20.91
N GLY A 290 -0.91 3.80 21.34
CA GLY A 290 -0.90 4.48 22.63
C GLY A 290 -0.08 5.79 22.67
N GLU A 291 0.69 6.11 21.64
CA GLU A 291 1.40 7.38 21.50
C GLU A 291 0.47 8.48 21.00
N THR A 292 0.62 9.71 21.51
CA THR A 292 -0.20 10.86 21.10
C THR A 292 0.58 11.74 20.13
N PHE A 293 -0.01 11.99 18.97
CA PHE A 293 0.53 12.85 17.93
C PHE A 293 -0.29 14.12 17.79
N ARG A 294 0.39 15.22 17.44
CA ARG A 294 -0.22 16.55 17.28
C ARG A 294 0.38 17.28 16.08
N VAL A 295 -0.49 17.87 15.26
CA VAL A 295 -0.09 18.85 14.24
C VAL A 295 -0.91 20.12 14.47
N PRO A 296 -0.25 21.29 14.71
CA PRO A 296 -0.94 22.54 15.00
C PRO A 296 -1.69 23.12 13.79
#